data_AF-A0A8H5JEG3-F1
#
_entry.id   AF-A0A8H5JEG3-F1
#
_cell.length_a   1.000
_cell.length_b   1.000
_cell.length_c   1.000
_cell.angle_alpha   90.00
_cell.angle_beta   90.00
_cell.angle_gamma   90.00
#
_symmetry.space_group_name_H-M   'P 1'
#
loop_
_entity.id
_entity.type
_entity.pdbx_description
1 polymer ?
#
loop_
_entity_poly.entity_id
_entity_poly.type
_entity_poly.pdbx_seq_one_letter_code
_entity_poly.pdbx_strand_id
1 'polypeptide(L)'
;MKEAQQKNPKPGHPPASGISLSDPSKNLSQESVMIVNVDELPEPGNPHAASARSASEPPAPRIGPHSRLGDKTQVAAAQSLDTCTPRAMARNLESHHQSPTETSPEEQSRVIRQAQTIFDQLVSLAKRSVSQSTEGSDASEIAALQEHLGTEQENNQSLTKDYKSLAKEHKRLGRAYQKQSEELDETNARVGDVLLERDQLRQLLEGGTFANSAKTTDIAILGIWKTIAFNIRNLAYTLAQAPDTMKIDETVTKRLRFVAPGYIKRFQDEDDRHALMQGYLWVLIEELVFKPIGCDVLTWGGSQTTSLKLVKEEVYSQILSKKDKDPEYLTTFAHAARSFSQVSAMFSKLWDDNNAFIKQLVWQETQLLRPFFLRGSTRASRSEKKINEQLKEIIQFAIKLDKMMMCSKAHFMIEWNLRGKKSRTNIRYDNDFMESDIYEIDLGSKSRVKFFMSPILLKTGTADGQKYDTTNVLAKASVVCN
;
A
#
# COMPACT_ATOMS: atom_id res chain seq x y z
N MET A 1 -54.45 15.60 -57.07
CA MET A 1 -53.16 15.26 -56.42
C MET A 1 -53.31 13.87 -55.84
N LYS A 2 -52.40 12.95 -56.22
CA LYS A 2 -52.46 11.52 -55.92
C LYS A 2 -51.80 11.23 -54.57
N GLU A 3 -52.46 10.43 -53.74
CA GLU A 3 -51.90 9.83 -52.52
C GLU A 3 -50.83 8.79 -52.89
N ALA A 4 -49.68 8.85 -52.23
CA ALA A 4 -48.60 7.89 -52.36
C ALA A 4 -48.59 6.97 -51.13
N GLN A 5 -48.92 5.70 -51.34
CA GLN A 5 -48.81 4.63 -50.35
C GLN A 5 -47.33 4.28 -50.10
N GLN A 6 -46.92 4.34 -48.84
CA GLN A 6 -45.59 3.95 -48.37
C GLN A 6 -45.60 2.45 -48.01
N LYS A 7 -44.82 1.65 -48.74
CA LYS A 7 -44.63 0.21 -48.49
C LYS A 7 -43.62 0.00 -47.35
N ASN A 8 -44.01 -0.74 -46.33
CA ASN A 8 -43.12 -1.24 -45.28
C ASN A 8 -42.23 -2.38 -45.78
N PRO A 9 -40.93 -2.43 -45.43
CA PRO A 9 -40.06 -3.56 -45.74
C PRO A 9 -40.23 -4.71 -44.73
N LYS A 10 -40.17 -5.94 -45.25
CA LYS A 10 -40.16 -7.20 -44.49
C LYS A 10 -38.87 -7.33 -43.65
N PRO A 11 -38.93 -7.90 -42.43
CA PRO A 11 -37.75 -8.26 -41.65
C PRO A 11 -37.07 -9.51 -42.24
N GLY A 12 -35.77 -9.42 -42.47
CA GLY A 12 -34.93 -10.55 -42.89
C GLY A 12 -34.52 -11.42 -41.70
N HIS A 13 -34.54 -12.73 -41.90
CA HIS A 13 -34.05 -13.72 -40.94
C HIS A 13 -32.51 -13.69 -40.82
N PRO A 14 -31.95 -13.94 -39.63
CA PRO A 14 -30.51 -14.09 -39.46
C PRO A 14 -30.03 -15.50 -39.89
N PRO A 15 -28.76 -15.65 -40.31
CA PRO A 15 -28.21 -16.93 -40.70
C PRO A 15 -27.91 -17.81 -39.48
N ALA A 16 -28.31 -19.08 -39.55
CA ALA A 16 -28.00 -20.11 -38.58
C ALA A 16 -26.50 -20.42 -38.58
N SER A 17 -25.82 -20.15 -37.46
CA SER A 17 -24.46 -20.60 -37.18
C SER A 17 -24.54 -21.81 -36.25
N GLY A 18 -24.34 -23.00 -36.83
CA GLY A 18 -24.19 -24.23 -36.06
C GLY A 18 -22.78 -24.30 -35.47
N ILE A 19 -22.67 -24.17 -34.15
CA ILE A 19 -21.47 -24.55 -33.40
C ILE A 19 -21.88 -25.71 -32.50
N SER A 20 -21.33 -26.88 -32.81
CA SER A 20 -21.46 -28.10 -32.01
C SER A 20 -20.61 -27.95 -30.75
N LEU A 21 -21.26 -27.83 -29.59
CA LEU A 21 -20.62 -27.85 -28.28
C LEU A 21 -20.42 -29.32 -27.86
N SER A 22 -19.18 -29.78 -27.88
CA SER A 22 -18.76 -31.04 -27.27
C SER A 22 -18.75 -30.89 -25.75
N ASP A 23 -19.42 -31.81 -25.06
CA ASP A 23 -19.68 -31.84 -23.63
C ASP A 23 -18.54 -32.59 -22.89
N PRO A 24 -17.72 -31.96 -22.03
CA PRO A 24 -16.68 -32.65 -21.27
C PRO A 24 -17.12 -32.78 -19.81
N SER A 25 -18.15 -33.58 -19.55
CA SER A 25 -18.57 -33.93 -18.18
C SER A 25 -18.61 -35.44 -17.99
N LYS A 26 -17.45 -36.10 -18.12
CA LYS A 26 -17.18 -37.43 -17.54
C LYS A 26 -15.69 -37.57 -17.27
N ASN A 27 -15.28 -37.34 -16.02
CA ASN A 27 -14.22 -38.07 -15.29
C ASN A 27 -13.72 -37.23 -14.11
N LEU A 28 -14.45 -37.28 -13.00
CA LEU A 28 -13.90 -37.02 -11.67
C LEU A 28 -14.49 -38.04 -10.72
N SER A 29 -13.89 -39.24 -10.74
CA SER A 29 -14.04 -40.23 -9.68
C SER A 29 -13.21 -39.78 -8.48
N GLN A 30 -13.87 -39.83 -7.32
CA GLN A 30 -13.42 -39.44 -6.00
C GLN A 30 -12.05 -40.02 -5.62
N GLU A 31 -11.10 -39.16 -5.29
CA GLU A 31 -10.02 -39.47 -4.36
C GLU A 31 -10.27 -38.73 -3.04
N SER A 32 -10.36 -39.52 -1.97
CA SER A 32 -10.62 -39.09 -0.61
C SER A 32 -9.34 -38.52 -0.01
N VAL A 33 -9.28 -37.20 0.18
CA VAL A 33 -8.18 -36.55 0.90
C VAL A 33 -8.54 -36.50 2.39
N MET A 34 -7.76 -37.24 3.19
CA MET A 34 -7.73 -37.10 4.65
C MET A 34 -7.25 -35.68 5.01
N ILE A 35 -8.14 -34.89 5.59
CA ILE A 35 -7.81 -33.63 6.24
C ILE A 35 -7.37 -33.98 7.68
N VAL A 36 -6.08 -33.77 7.97
CA VAL A 36 -5.55 -33.81 9.33
C VAL A 36 -5.76 -32.42 9.93
N ASN A 37 -6.65 -32.33 10.93
CA ASN A 37 -6.79 -31.16 11.79
C ASN A 37 -5.54 -31.01 12.65
N VAL A 38 -4.88 -29.85 12.57
CA VAL A 38 -3.84 -29.42 13.50
C VAL A 38 -4.27 -28.08 14.06
N ASP A 39 -5.10 -28.13 15.09
CA ASP A 39 -5.26 -27.06 16.08
C ASP A 39 -4.83 -27.66 17.42
N GLU A 40 -3.74 -27.16 17.97
CA GLU A 40 -3.47 -27.02 19.42
C GLU A 40 -2.00 -26.68 19.65
N LEU A 41 -1.69 -25.37 19.73
CA LEU A 41 -0.55 -24.91 20.52
C LEU A 41 -0.96 -23.66 21.32
N PRO A 42 -0.64 -23.60 22.63
CA PRO A 42 -1.17 -22.60 23.56
C PRO A 42 -0.39 -21.28 23.56
N GLU A 43 -1.10 -20.18 23.79
CA GLU A 43 -0.53 -18.87 24.07
C GLU A 43 0.20 -18.84 25.43
N PRO A 44 1.36 -18.15 25.55
CA PRO A 44 1.99 -17.93 26.83
C PRO A 44 1.37 -16.74 27.59
N GLY A 45 0.97 -17.05 28.82
CA GLY A 45 0.31 -16.18 29.78
C GLY A 45 1.02 -14.88 30.13
N ASN A 46 0.16 -13.90 30.35
CA ASN A 46 0.39 -12.60 30.96
C ASN A 46 0.45 -12.75 32.50
N PRO A 47 1.38 -12.10 33.23
CA PRO A 47 1.19 -11.90 34.66
C PRO A 47 1.22 -10.42 35.08
N HIS A 48 0.08 -10.04 35.66
CA HIS A 48 -0.12 -9.20 36.84
C HIS A 48 0.48 -7.79 37.00
N ALA A 49 -0.46 -6.91 37.33
CA ALA A 49 -0.33 -5.61 37.98
C ALA A 49 0.19 -5.70 39.43
N ALA A 50 0.86 -4.64 39.91
CA ALA A 50 0.45 -3.85 41.09
C ALA A 50 1.46 -2.72 41.44
N SER A 51 0.96 -1.48 41.42
CA SER A 51 1.06 -0.43 42.46
C SER A 51 2.34 -0.23 43.30
N ALA A 52 2.94 0.97 43.26
CA ALA A 52 3.11 1.85 44.44
C ALA A 52 3.81 3.20 44.14
N ARG A 53 3.13 4.29 44.57
CA ARG A 53 3.59 5.47 45.34
C ARG A 53 4.80 6.33 44.90
N SER A 54 4.47 7.59 44.57
CA SER A 54 4.92 8.86 45.22
C SER A 54 6.40 9.23 45.32
N ALA A 55 6.80 10.29 44.58
CA ALA A 55 7.66 11.42 44.98
C ALA A 55 7.64 12.44 43.81
N SER A 56 7.02 13.62 43.88
CA SER A 56 7.49 14.89 44.48
C SER A 56 8.92 15.28 44.10
N GLU A 57 9.11 16.17 43.12
CA GLU A 57 10.06 17.32 43.11
C GLU A 57 10.07 18.10 41.75
N PRO A 58 10.62 19.33 41.66
CA PRO A 58 9.84 20.56 41.35
C PRO A 58 10.14 21.16 39.95
N PRO A 59 9.46 22.26 39.54
CA PRO A 59 9.52 22.79 38.17
C PRO A 59 10.67 23.78 37.97
N ALA A 60 11.27 23.76 36.78
CA ALA A 60 12.16 24.80 36.29
C ALA A 60 11.62 25.39 34.96
N PRO A 61 11.96 26.65 34.63
CA PRO A 61 10.97 27.60 34.13
C PRO A 61 10.91 27.73 32.60
N ARG A 62 9.75 28.27 32.20
CA ARG A 62 9.40 28.86 30.90
C ARG A 62 10.47 29.84 30.42
N ILE A 63 10.89 29.72 29.17
CA ILE A 63 11.48 30.81 28.39
C ILE A 63 10.71 30.91 27.08
N GLY A 64 10.05 32.06 26.90
CA GLY A 64 9.44 32.50 25.66
C GLY A 64 10.48 33.06 24.66
N PRO A 65 10.03 33.49 23.47
CA PRO A 65 10.86 33.50 22.27
C PRO A 65 11.65 34.81 22.11
N HIS A 66 12.92 34.70 21.70
CA HIS A 66 13.67 35.81 21.12
C HIS A 66 14.09 35.54 19.68
N SER A 67 13.99 36.61 18.92
CA SER A 67 14.09 36.72 17.47
C SER A 67 15.51 36.73 16.93
N ARG A 68 15.62 36.36 15.65
CA ARG A 68 16.49 36.86 14.56
C ARG A 68 17.84 37.51 14.92
N LEU A 69 18.90 36.98 14.30
CA LEU A 69 19.76 37.55 13.23
C LEU A 69 21.02 36.66 13.28
N GLY A 70 21.34 35.87 12.26
CA GLY A 70 21.85 36.31 10.98
C GLY A 70 23.34 35.96 10.94
N ASP A 71 23.76 35.04 10.07
CA ASP A 71 24.98 35.24 9.30
C ASP A 71 25.16 34.25 8.16
N LYS A 72 25.78 34.78 7.11
CA LYS A 72 26.21 34.11 5.89
C LYS A 72 27.33 33.11 6.20
N THR A 73 27.44 32.03 5.43
CA THR A 73 28.70 31.59 4.81
C THR A 73 28.41 30.55 3.71
N GLN A 74 29.02 30.77 2.54
CA GLN A 74 29.16 29.82 1.44
C GLN A 74 30.18 28.74 1.81
N VAL A 75 29.94 27.46 1.53
CA VAL A 75 30.98 26.52 1.05
C VAL A 75 30.33 25.48 0.13
N ALA A 76 31.10 25.11 -0.90
CA ALA A 76 30.80 24.23 -2.00
C ALA A 76 30.84 22.71 -1.68
N ALA A 77 30.36 21.96 -2.67
CA ALA A 77 30.82 20.63 -3.13
C ALA A 77 30.57 19.38 -2.26
N ALA A 78 29.67 18.52 -2.75
CA ALA A 78 29.76 17.06 -2.86
C ALA A 78 28.52 16.63 -3.69
N GLN A 79 28.60 16.26 -4.98
CA GLN A 79 29.08 15.00 -5.56
C GLN A 79 28.72 13.73 -4.78
N SER A 80 28.06 12.82 -5.52
CA SER A 80 27.92 11.38 -5.30
C SER A 80 26.87 10.89 -4.28
N LEU A 81 25.79 10.31 -4.82
CA LEU A 81 25.11 9.07 -4.36
C LEU A 81 23.90 8.86 -5.26
N ASP A 82 24.11 8.30 -6.44
CA ASP A 82 23.96 6.87 -6.75
C ASP A 82 22.56 6.31 -6.52
N THR A 83 21.97 5.99 -7.66
CA THR A 83 20.78 5.20 -7.93
C THR A 83 20.89 3.79 -7.36
N CYS A 84 20.05 3.43 -6.39
CA CYS A 84 19.77 2.04 -6.06
C CYS A 84 18.56 1.53 -6.86
N THR A 85 18.85 0.76 -7.90
CA THR A 85 17.90 -0.10 -8.62
C THR A 85 17.65 -1.39 -7.82
N PRO A 86 16.39 -1.76 -7.53
CA PRO A 86 16.07 -3.04 -6.90
C PRO A 86 15.99 -4.12 -7.99
N ARG A 87 17.13 -4.63 -8.46
CA ARG A 87 17.16 -5.81 -9.36
C ARG A 87 18.34 -6.77 -9.14
N ALA A 88 19.07 -6.63 -8.03
CA ALA A 88 20.26 -7.45 -7.76
C ALA A 88 20.15 -8.38 -6.53
N MET A 89 19.01 -8.46 -5.84
CA MET A 89 18.87 -9.28 -4.62
C MET A 89 18.26 -10.68 -4.82
N ALA A 90 18.02 -11.13 -6.05
CA ALA A 90 17.40 -12.44 -6.32
C ALA A 90 18.39 -13.54 -6.80
N ARG A 91 19.72 -13.35 -6.67
CA ARG A 91 20.71 -14.34 -7.14
C ARG A 91 21.76 -14.77 -6.12
N ASN A 92 21.58 -14.47 -4.82
CA ASN A 92 22.66 -14.67 -3.84
C ASN A 92 22.32 -15.60 -2.67
N LEU A 93 21.41 -16.55 -2.87
CA LEU A 93 21.07 -17.60 -1.88
C LEU A 93 21.47 -19.01 -2.34
N GLU A 94 22.30 -19.11 -3.38
CA GLU A 94 22.70 -20.37 -4.00
C GLU A 94 24.23 -20.51 -4.00
N SER A 95 24.85 -20.42 -2.84
CA SER A 95 26.23 -20.90 -2.67
C SER A 95 26.55 -21.21 -1.22
N HIS A 96 27.13 -22.39 -1.01
CA HIS A 96 27.66 -22.95 0.25
C HIS A 96 26.82 -24.03 0.93
N HIS A 97 26.49 -25.07 0.16
CA HIS A 97 26.70 -26.43 0.65
C HIS A 97 27.85 -27.04 -0.14
N GLN A 98 29.07 -26.92 0.38
CA GLN A 98 30.16 -27.82 0.01
C GLN A 98 29.82 -29.17 0.62
N SER A 99 29.25 -30.05 -0.20
CA SER A 99 29.09 -31.46 0.16
C SER A 99 30.45 -32.04 0.56
N PRO A 100 30.51 -32.92 1.57
CA PRO A 100 31.73 -33.66 1.89
C PRO A 100 32.21 -34.36 0.62
N THR A 101 33.50 -34.26 0.32
CA THR A 101 34.13 -34.94 -0.81
C THR A 101 33.80 -36.43 -0.74
N GLU A 102 32.80 -36.86 -1.50
CA GLU A 102 32.44 -38.27 -1.62
C GLU A 102 33.65 -38.99 -2.23
N THR A 103 34.41 -39.71 -1.39
CA THR A 103 35.41 -40.66 -1.86
C THR A 103 34.76 -41.55 -2.90
N SER A 104 35.37 -41.63 -4.09
CA SER A 104 34.79 -42.33 -5.23
C SER A 104 34.35 -43.74 -4.81
N PRO A 105 33.15 -44.22 -5.21
CA PRO A 105 32.70 -45.59 -4.97
C PRO A 105 33.73 -46.64 -5.41
N GLU A 106 34.59 -46.29 -6.38
CA GLU A 106 35.70 -47.13 -6.82
C GLU A 106 36.85 -47.20 -5.82
N GLU A 107 37.19 -46.11 -5.14
CA GLU A 107 38.22 -46.09 -4.09
C GLU A 107 37.78 -46.91 -2.88
N GLN A 108 36.54 -46.76 -2.42
CA GLN A 108 36.00 -47.58 -1.33
C GLN A 108 35.97 -49.07 -1.69
N SER A 109 35.59 -49.41 -2.93
CA SER A 109 35.57 -50.79 -3.43
C SER A 109 36.99 -51.38 -3.52
N ARG A 110 37.99 -50.56 -3.85
CA ARG A 110 39.41 -50.93 -3.83
C ARG A 110 39.90 -51.25 -2.42
N VAL A 111 39.60 -50.38 -1.46
CA VAL A 111 39.99 -50.54 -0.04
C VAL A 111 39.40 -51.82 0.54
N ILE A 112 38.12 -52.10 0.28
CA ILE A 112 37.44 -53.32 0.77
C ILE A 112 38.05 -54.60 0.17
N ARG A 113 38.32 -54.61 -1.15
CA ARG A 113 38.96 -55.77 -1.80
C ARG A 113 40.36 -56.02 -1.26
N GLN A 114 41.11 -54.95 -1.00
CA GLN A 114 42.46 -55.04 -0.46
C GLN A 114 42.44 -55.57 0.98
N ALA A 115 41.51 -55.10 1.81
CA ALA A 115 41.31 -55.63 3.16
C ALA A 115 40.92 -57.12 3.16
N GLN A 116 40.03 -57.56 2.27
CA GLN A 116 39.66 -58.98 2.12
C GLN A 116 40.85 -59.84 1.67
N THR A 117 41.66 -59.34 0.74
CA THR A 117 42.86 -60.07 0.26
C THR A 117 43.88 -60.25 1.40
N ILE A 118 44.09 -59.23 2.23
CA ILE A 118 44.99 -59.30 3.39
C ILE A 118 44.45 -60.27 4.44
N PHE A 119 43.14 -60.26 4.68
CA PHE A 119 42.50 -61.15 5.64
C PHE A 119 42.61 -62.62 5.21
N ASP A 120 42.35 -62.92 3.93
CA ASP A 120 42.49 -64.27 3.38
C ASP A 120 43.94 -64.78 3.48
N GLN A 121 44.92 -63.90 3.30
CA GLN A 121 46.35 -64.22 3.49
C GLN A 121 46.66 -64.55 4.96
N LEU A 122 46.17 -63.76 5.91
CA LEU A 122 46.31 -64.01 7.35
C LEU A 122 45.70 -65.35 7.77
N VAL A 123 44.49 -65.67 7.28
CA VAL A 123 43.82 -66.95 7.51
C VAL A 123 44.66 -68.12 6.98
N SER A 124 45.25 -67.97 5.79
CA SER A 124 46.11 -69.00 5.20
C SER A 124 47.40 -69.23 5.99
N LEU A 125 47.99 -68.15 6.53
CA LEU A 125 49.19 -68.21 7.38
C LEU A 125 48.88 -68.86 8.73
N ALA A 126 47.75 -68.52 9.35
CA ALA A 126 47.29 -69.14 10.60
C ALA A 126 47.04 -70.65 10.42
N LYS A 127 46.38 -71.06 9.34
CA LYS A 127 46.19 -72.49 9.01
C LYS A 127 47.52 -73.23 8.83
N ARG A 128 48.53 -72.58 8.24
CA ARG A 128 49.84 -73.17 7.98
C ARG A 128 50.69 -73.32 9.24
N SER A 129 50.59 -72.38 10.17
CA SER A 129 51.33 -72.40 11.45
C SER A 129 50.74 -73.42 12.44
N VAL A 130 49.43 -73.65 12.43
CA VAL A 130 48.79 -74.73 13.20
C VAL A 130 49.25 -76.12 12.73
N SER A 131 49.48 -76.31 11.43
CA SER A 131 50.00 -77.58 10.88
C SER A 131 51.47 -77.87 11.22
N GLN A 132 52.21 -76.92 11.80
CA GLN A 132 53.65 -77.06 12.13
C GLN A 132 53.95 -77.10 13.64
N SER A 133 52.93 -76.98 14.50
CA SER A 133 53.11 -76.97 15.96
C SER A 133 53.08 -78.40 16.54
N THR A 134 54.22 -79.08 16.54
CA THR A 134 54.51 -80.18 17.47
C THR A 134 55.05 -79.60 18.78
N GLU A 135 54.45 -80.04 19.90
CA GLU A 135 54.81 -79.78 21.31
C GLU A 135 54.13 -78.58 22.01
N GLY A 136 53.09 -78.89 22.80
CA GLY A 136 52.82 -78.17 24.06
C GLY A 136 51.64 -77.19 24.14
N SER A 137 50.86 -76.97 23.08
CA SER A 137 49.63 -76.14 23.16
C SER A 137 48.40 -77.04 23.31
N ASP A 138 47.54 -76.75 24.29
CA ASP A 138 46.31 -77.48 24.56
C ASP A 138 45.45 -77.54 23.28
N ALA A 139 45.23 -78.75 22.75
CA ALA A 139 44.47 -78.97 21.51
C ALA A 139 43.05 -78.36 21.55
N SER A 140 42.51 -78.12 22.77
CA SER A 140 41.25 -77.41 23.01
C SER A 140 41.29 -75.94 22.61
N GLU A 141 42.42 -75.25 22.78
CA GLU A 141 42.56 -73.82 22.47
C GLU A 141 42.65 -73.60 20.95
N ILE A 142 43.34 -74.51 20.25
CA ILE A 142 43.41 -74.53 18.78
C ILE A 142 42.02 -74.76 18.17
N ALA A 143 41.22 -75.66 18.74
CA ALA A 143 39.85 -75.92 18.29
C ALA A 143 38.93 -74.69 18.49
N ALA A 144 39.03 -74.02 19.65
CA ALA A 144 38.27 -72.81 19.94
C ALA A 144 38.64 -71.65 18.99
N LEU A 145 39.92 -71.49 18.65
CA LEU A 145 40.37 -70.48 17.69
C LEU A 145 39.90 -70.78 16.26
N GLN A 146 39.83 -72.06 15.87
CA GLN A 146 39.29 -72.45 14.56
C GLN A 146 37.78 -72.20 14.45
N GLU A 147 37.02 -72.48 15.50
CA GLU A 147 35.60 -72.16 15.58
C GLU A 147 35.37 -70.65 15.52
N HIS A 148 36.15 -69.88 16.29
CA HIS A 148 36.05 -68.42 16.29
C HIS A 148 36.38 -67.81 14.92
N LEU A 149 37.42 -68.31 14.25
CA LEU A 149 37.76 -67.90 12.88
C LEU A 149 36.64 -68.20 11.89
N GLY A 150 35.98 -69.35 12.03
CA GLY A 150 34.81 -69.72 11.22
C GLY A 150 33.66 -68.73 11.42
N THR A 151 33.34 -68.41 12.68
CA THR A 151 32.28 -67.41 13.00
C THR A 151 32.59 -66.02 12.45
N GLU A 152 33.84 -65.55 12.55
CA GLU A 152 34.26 -64.26 12.01
C GLU A 152 34.23 -64.22 10.47
N GLN A 153 34.53 -65.35 9.83
CA GLN A 153 34.46 -65.46 8.38
C GLN A 153 33.01 -65.40 7.88
N GLU A 154 32.08 -66.07 8.56
CA GLU A 154 30.64 -65.95 8.28
C GLU A 154 30.13 -64.53 8.53
N ASN A 155 30.56 -63.89 9.62
CA ASN A 155 30.17 -62.53 9.98
C ASN A 155 30.64 -61.51 8.93
N ASN A 156 31.90 -61.62 8.46
CA ASN A 156 32.42 -60.79 7.37
C ASN A 156 31.69 -60.98 6.04
N GLN A 157 31.27 -62.22 5.73
CA GLN A 157 30.46 -62.48 4.54
C GLN A 157 29.08 -61.84 4.66
N SER A 158 28.46 -61.88 5.84
CA SER A 158 27.19 -61.18 6.11
C SER A 158 27.35 -59.67 5.95
N LEU A 159 28.36 -59.08 6.60
CA LEU A 159 28.63 -57.65 6.54
C LEU A 159 28.89 -57.16 5.11
N THR A 160 29.58 -57.97 4.31
CA THR A 160 29.82 -57.68 2.88
C THR A 160 28.52 -57.69 2.07
N LYS A 161 27.56 -58.57 2.38
CA LYS A 161 26.24 -58.60 1.74
C LYS A 161 25.43 -57.36 2.13
N ASP A 162 25.44 -56.99 3.41
CA ASP A 162 24.73 -55.83 3.93
C ASP A 162 25.27 -54.53 3.33
N TYR A 163 26.59 -54.38 3.25
CA TYR A 163 27.22 -53.24 2.59
C TYR A 163 26.81 -53.12 1.11
N LYS A 164 26.79 -54.23 0.39
CA LYS A 164 26.32 -54.25 -1.02
C LYS A 164 24.84 -53.90 -1.13
N SER A 165 24.01 -54.29 -0.15
CA SER A 165 22.60 -53.93 -0.09
C SER A 165 22.43 -52.42 0.15
N LEU A 166 23.11 -51.89 1.18
CA LEU A 166 23.07 -50.48 1.53
C LEU A 166 23.57 -49.57 0.40
N ALA A 167 24.64 -49.97 -0.30
CA ALA A 167 25.15 -49.24 -1.46
C ALA A 167 24.13 -49.19 -2.61
N LYS A 168 23.37 -50.27 -2.84
CA LYS A 168 22.28 -50.28 -3.83
C LYS A 168 21.13 -49.37 -3.40
N GLU A 169 20.79 -49.36 -2.12
CA GLU A 169 19.74 -48.51 -1.56
C GLU A 169 20.13 -47.03 -1.65
N HIS A 170 21.36 -46.66 -1.29
CA HIS A 170 21.87 -45.29 -1.44
C HIS A 170 21.80 -44.82 -2.90
N LYS A 171 22.21 -45.68 -3.84
CA LYS A 171 22.10 -45.38 -5.28
C LYS A 171 20.64 -45.27 -5.76
N ARG A 172 19.71 -45.99 -5.13
CA ARG A 172 18.26 -45.86 -5.42
C ARG A 172 17.73 -44.55 -4.86
N LEU A 173 18.10 -44.20 -3.64
CA LEU A 173 17.67 -42.97 -2.97
C LEU A 173 18.20 -41.72 -3.68
N GLY A 174 19.48 -41.72 -4.09
CA GLY A 174 20.07 -40.61 -4.85
C GLY A 174 19.35 -40.37 -6.18
N ARG A 175 18.96 -41.44 -6.90
CA ARG A 175 18.15 -41.32 -8.13
C ARG A 175 16.73 -40.82 -7.85
N ALA A 176 16.11 -41.25 -6.75
CA ALA A 176 14.79 -40.78 -6.36
C ALA A 176 14.81 -39.28 -5.98
N TYR A 177 15.82 -38.87 -5.21
CA TYR A 177 16.03 -37.47 -4.83
C TYR A 177 16.26 -36.58 -6.06
N GLN A 178 17.12 -37.00 -6.98
CA GLN A 178 17.37 -36.25 -8.22
C GLN A 178 16.09 -36.09 -9.05
N LYS A 179 15.33 -37.18 -9.21
CA LYS A 179 14.03 -37.13 -9.90
C LYS A 179 13.05 -36.17 -9.23
N GLN A 180 13.00 -36.17 -7.90
CA GLN A 180 12.13 -35.27 -7.15
C GLN A 180 12.57 -33.80 -7.27
N SER A 181 13.87 -33.53 -7.32
CA SER A 181 14.40 -32.19 -7.57
C SER A 181 14.02 -31.68 -8.97
N GLU A 182 14.16 -32.52 -10.00
CA GLU A 182 13.76 -32.18 -11.37
C GLU A 182 12.25 -31.88 -11.47
N GLU A 183 11.42 -32.66 -10.77
CA GLU A 183 9.97 -32.42 -10.71
C GLU A 183 9.62 -31.12 -9.95
N LEU A 184 10.36 -30.78 -8.90
CA LEU A 184 10.22 -29.50 -8.18
C LEU A 184 10.58 -28.32 -9.09
N ASP A 185 11.66 -28.42 -9.85
CA ASP A 185 12.09 -27.37 -10.77
C ASP A 185 11.08 -27.18 -11.90
N GLU A 186 10.54 -28.27 -12.45
CA GLU A 186 9.49 -28.22 -13.48
C GLU A 186 8.20 -27.59 -12.94
N THR A 187 7.77 -27.95 -11.72
CA THR A 187 6.58 -27.38 -11.10
C THR A 187 6.76 -25.90 -10.78
N ASN A 188 7.94 -25.49 -10.30
CA ASN A 188 8.27 -24.07 -10.08
C ASN A 188 8.25 -23.27 -11.39
N ALA A 189 8.79 -23.82 -12.48
CA ALA A 189 8.72 -23.20 -13.79
C ALA A 189 7.27 -23.00 -14.24
N ARG A 190 6.42 -24.04 -14.11
CA ARG A 190 4.98 -23.96 -14.43
C ARG A 190 4.26 -22.92 -13.59
N VAL A 191 4.55 -22.83 -12.29
CA VAL A 191 3.97 -21.80 -11.41
C VAL A 191 4.40 -20.40 -11.87
N GLY A 192 5.66 -20.23 -12.27
CA GLY A 192 6.17 -18.99 -12.86
C GLY A 192 5.40 -18.57 -14.12
N ASP A 193 5.17 -19.50 -15.03
CA ASP A 193 4.42 -19.26 -16.27
C ASP A 193 2.95 -18.88 -15.99
N VAL A 194 2.28 -19.59 -15.09
CA VAL A 194 0.90 -19.29 -14.69
C VAL A 194 0.79 -17.91 -14.03
N LEU A 195 1.77 -17.52 -13.20
CA LEU A 195 1.80 -16.18 -12.60
C LEU A 195 1.98 -15.08 -13.66
N LEU A 196 2.84 -15.32 -14.66
CA LEU A 196 3.05 -14.40 -15.77
C LEU A 196 1.78 -14.23 -16.60
N GLU A 197 1.12 -15.33 -16.97
CA GLU A 197 -0.15 -15.31 -17.72
C GLU A 197 -1.25 -14.59 -16.92
N ARG A 198 -1.38 -14.90 -15.63
CA ARG A 198 -2.32 -14.21 -14.73
C ARG A 198 -2.08 -12.71 -14.72
N ASP A 199 -0.83 -12.27 -14.67
CA ASP A 199 -0.50 -10.84 -14.64
C ASP A 199 -0.77 -10.16 -15.99
N GLN A 200 -0.55 -10.85 -17.11
CA GLN A 200 -0.94 -10.38 -18.45
C GLN A 200 -2.45 -10.27 -18.59
N LEU A 201 -3.21 -11.29 -18.17
CA LEU A 201 -4.68 -11.26 -18.18
C LEU A 201 -5.22 -10.16 -17.28
N ARG A 202 -4.63 -9.96 -16.09
CA ARG A 202 -4.96 -8.83 -15.21
C ARG A 202 -4.70 -7.51 -15.92
N GLN A 203 -3.57 -7.35 -16.61
CA GLN A 203 -3.27 -6.13 -17.36
C GLN A 203 -4.28 -5.88 -18.49
N LEU A 204 -4.73 -6.92 -19.20
CA LEU A 204 -5.75 -6.81 -20.25
C LEU A 204 -7.12 -6.43 -19.66
N LEU A 205 -7.55 -7.11 -18.59
CA LEU A 205 -8.81 -6.83 -17.88
C LEU A 205 -8.83 -5.43 -17.25
N GLU A 206 -7.67 -4.95 -16.79
CA GLU A 206 -7.53 -3.61 -16.23
C GLU A 206 -7.46 -2.50 -17.31
N GLY A 207 -7.66 -2.80 -18.60
CA GLY A 207 -7.69 -1.79 -19.67
C GLY A 207 -6.32 -1.48 -20.28
N GLY A 208 -5.33 -2.35 -20.09
CA GLY A 208 -3.99 -2.25 -20.67
C GLY A 208 -3.18 -1.06 -20.16
N THR A 209 -2.20 -0.62 -20.96
CA THR A 209 -1.33 0.53 -20.68
C THR A 209 -2.07 1.86 -20.52
N PHE A 210 -3.35 1.94 -20.89
CA PHE A 210 -4.18 3.13 -20.70
C PHE A 210 -4.60 3.35 -19.23
N ALA A 211 -4.68 2.29 -18.43
CA ALA A 211 -5.08 2.36 -17.01
C ALA A 211 -3.90 2.32 -16.03
N ASN A 212 -2.71 1.93 -16.50
CA ASN A 212 -1.46 2.05 -15.75
C ASN A 212 -0.89 3.48 -15.83
N SER A 213 -1.76 4.49 -15.63
CA SER A 213 -1.27 5.84 -15.35
C SER A 213 -0.36 5.76 -14.12
N ALA A 214 0.83 6.35 -14.21
CA ALA A 214 1.90 6.21 -13.22
C ALA A 214 1.35 6.13 -11.80
N LYS A 215 1.54 4.97 -11.14
CA LYS A 215 0.99 4.69 -9.81
C LYS A 215 1.34 5.85 -8.89
N THR A 216 0.32 6.63 -8.57
CA THR A 216 0.51 7.78 -7.71
C THR A 216 0.63 7.27 -6.28
N THR A 217 1.78 7.55 -5.65
CA THR A 217 2.04 7.14 -4.27
C THR A 217 1.35 8.07 -3.29
N ASP A 218 1.02 7.55 -2.11
CA ASP A 218 0.42 8.35 -1.03
C ASP A 218 1.35 9.50 -0.61
N ILE A 219 2.66 9.28 -0.69
CA ILE A 219 3.69 10.29 -0.43
C ILE A 219 3.58 11.45 -1.43
N ALA A 220 3.34 11.18 -2.71
CA ALA A 220 3.19 12.22 -3.72
C ALA A 220 1.89 13.04 -3.51
N ILE A 221 0.79 12.37 -3.19
CA ILE A 221 -0.50 13.01 -2.85
C ILE A 221 -0.33 13.90 -1.61
N LEU A 222 0.26 13.35 -0.54
CA LEU A 222 0.51 14.07 0.69
C LEU A 222 1.49 15.24 0.49
N GLY A 223 2.49 15.08 -0.38
CA GLY A 223 3.41 16.15 -0.75
C GLY A 223 2.69 17.36 -1.35
N ILE A 224 1.79 17.13 -2.32
CA ILE A 224 1.01 18.22 -2.92
C ILE A 224 0.00 18.80 -1.92
N TRP A 225 -0.65 17.97 -1.11
CA TRP A 225 -1.54 18.43 -0.04
C TRP A 225 -0.82 19.40 0.91
N LYS A 226 0.40 19.04 1.35
CA LYS A 226 1.25 19.90 2.20
C LYS A 226 1.63 21.21 1.51
N THR A 227 1.94 21.17 0.21
CA THR A 227 2.20 22.40 -0.58
C THR A 227 0.97 23.31 -0.63
N ILE A 228 -0.23 22.75 -0.86
CA ILE A 228 -1.48 23.51 -0.83
C ILE A 228 -1.69 24.13 0.56
N ALA A 229 -1.53 23.34 1.64
CA ALA A 229 -1.68 23.80 3.02
C ALA A 229 -0.72 24.95 3.34
N PHE A 230 0.55 24.84 2.94
CA PHE A 230 1.55 25.88 3.13
C PHE A 230 1.19 27.16 2.39
N ASN A 231 0.80 27.06 1.12
CA ASN A 231 0.43 28.23 0.31
C ASN A 231 -0.84 28.91 0.84
N ILE A 232 -1.84 28.13 1.28
CA ILE A 232 -3.04 28.64 1.97
C ILE A 232 -2.65 29.38 3.24
N ARG A 233 -1.78 28.82 4.08
CA ARG A 233 -1.32 29.47 5.33
C ARG A 233 -0.66 30.82 5.06
N ASN A 234 0.19 30.89 4.03
CA ASN A 234 0.88 32.13 3.63
C ASN A 234 -0.09 33.18 3.07
N LEU A 235 -1.05 32.76 2.25
CA LEU A 235 -2.06 33.66 1.71
C LEU A 235 -3.00 34.15 2.82
N ALA A 236 -3.44 33.25 3.70
CA ALA A 236 -4.26 33.59 4.86
C ALA A 236 -3.58 34.65 5.74
N TYR A 237 -2.26 34.56 5.96
CA TYR A 237 -1.51 35.59 6.70
C TYR A 237 -1.56 36.96 6.02
N THR A 238 -1.53 36.98 4.68
CA THR A 238 -1.65 38.22 3.90
C THR A 238 -3.07 38.80 3.97
N LEU A 239 -4.08 37.94 4.12
CA LEU A 239 -5.50 38.31 4.19
C LEU A 239 -6.03 38.51 5.62
N ALA A 240 -5.29 38.13 6.65
CA ALA A 240 -5.69 38.20 8.06
C ALA A 240 -5.67 39.64 8.61
N GLN A 241 -6.14 40.61 7.83
CA GLN A 241 -6.28 41.99 8.22
C GLN A 241 -7.76 42.27 8.50
N ALA A 242 -8.04 43.08 9.52
CA ALA A 242 -9.42 43.38 9.89
C ALA A 242 -10.09 44.17 8.74
N PRO A 243 -11.23 43.71 8.19
CA PRO A 243 -11.96 44.51 7.21
C PRO A 243 -12.57 45.74 7.90
N ASP A 244 -12.23 46.96 7.43
CA ASP A 244 -12.73 48.24 7.98
C ASP A 244 -14.27 48.34 7.96
N THR A 245 -14.90 47.68 7.00
CA THR A 245 -16.35 47.66 6.85
C THR A 245 -16.82 46.23 6.63
N MET A 246 -17.72 45.74 7.49
CA MET A 246 -18.28 44.38 7.42
C MET A 246 -19.24 44.14 6.23
N LYS A 247 -19.19 45.00 5.20
CA LYS A 247 -19.92 44.79 3.95
C LYS A 247 -19.16 43.79 3.09
N ILE A 248 -19.30 42.52 3.42
CA ILE A 248 -18.77 41.39 2.67
C ILE A 248 -19.87 40.74 1.83
N ASP A 249 -19.49 40.14 0.71
CA ASP A 249 -20.41 39.44 -0.18
C ASP A 249 -21.12 38.26 0.52
N GLU A 250 -22.31 37.88 0.06
CA GLU A 250 -23.08 36.77 0.64
C GLU A 250 -22.33 35.43 0.49
N THR A 251 -21.61 35.23 -0.62
CA THR A 251 -20.78 34.04 -0.85
C THR A 251 -19.67 33.95 0.21
N VAL A 252 -19.01 35.08 0.48
CA VAL A 252 -17.96 35.19 1.49
C VAL A 252 -18.55 34.90 2.88
N THR A 253 -19.70 35.50 3.18
CA THR A 253 -20.43 35.29 4.43
C THR A 253 -20.80 33.82 4.64
N LYS A 254 -21.31 33.14 3.61
CA LYS A 254 -21.68 31.73 3.65
C LYS A 254 -20.47 30.84 3.95
N ARG A 255 -19.34 31.06 3.26
CA ARG A 255 -18.09 30.29 3.49
C ARG A 255 -17.53 30.53 4.89
N LEU A 256 -17.50 31.77 5.37
CA LEU A 256 -17.06 32.08 6.73
C LEU A 256 -17.96 31.46 7.79
N ARG A 257 -19.28 31.51 7.60
CA ARG A 257 -20.25 30.88 8.50
C ARG A 257 -20.14 29.35 8.50
N PHE A 258 -19.79 28.75 7.36
CA PHE A 258 -19.51 27.32 7.26
C PHE A 258 -18.33 26.91 8.13
N VAL A 259 -17.25 27.69 8.12
CA VAL A 259 -16.04 27.45 8.94
C VAL A 259 -16.36 27.67 10.41
N ALA A 260 -16.92 28.83 10.75
CA ALA A 260 -17.26 29.21 12.11
C ALA A 260 -18.62 29.94 12.14
N PRO A 261 -19.68 29.35 12.72
CA PRO A 261 -20.99 30.00 12.80
C PRO A 261 -20.97 31.40 13.46
N GLY A 262 -20.03 31.61 14.39
CA GLY A 262 -19.78 32.89 15.08
C GLY A 262 -18.61 33.70 14.50
N TYR A 263 -18.31 33.59 13.20
CA TYR A 263 -17.12 34.17 12.57
C TYR A 263 -16.90 35.67 12.86
N ILE A 264 -17.97 36.46 12.99
CA ILE A 264 -17.92 37.90 13.30
C ILE A 264 -17.10 38.18 14.55
N LYS A 265 -17.35 37.43 15.63
CA LYS A 265 -16.62 37.58 16.90
C LYS A 265 -15.18 37.07 16.77
N ARG A 266 -14.99 35.98 16.02
CA ARG A 266 -13.68 35.36 15.76
C ARG A 266 -12.74 36.27 14.96
N PHE A 267 -13.27 37.07 14.04
CA PHE A 267 -12.47 38.05 13.28
C PHE A 267 -11.89 39.17 14.14
N GLN A 268 -12.46 39.43 15.32
CA GLN A 268 -11.98 40.47 16.24
C GLN A 268 -10.70 40.05 16.95
N ASP A 269 -10.53 38.74 17.17
CA ASP A 269 -9.32 38.15 17.72
C ASP A 269 -8.27 37.97 16.60
N GLU A 270 -7.04 38.40 16.87
CA GLU A 270 -5.96 38.41 15.89
C GLU A 270 -5.50 37.00 15.53
N ASP A 271 -5.44 36.09 16.52
CA ASP A 271 -5.00 34.71 16.34
C ASP A 271 -6.07 33.91 15.59
N ASP A 272 -7.35 34.09 15.95
CA ASP A 272 -8.47 33.42 15.28
C ASP A 272 -8.65 33.90 13.84
N ARG A 273 -8.31 35.15 13.52
CA ARG A 273 -8.49 35.72 12.17
C ARG A 273 -7.66 34.98 11.14
N HIS A 274 -6.40 34.69 11.45
CA HIS A 274 -5.52 33.93 10.55
C HIS A 274 -6.07 32.51 10.32
N ALA A 275 -6.43 31.83 11.40
CA ALA A 275 -7.00 30.49 11.37
C ALA A 275 -8.31 30.43 10.56
N LEU A 276 -9.17 31.44 10.72
CA LEU A 276 -10.43 31.57 10.02
C LEU A 276 -10.25 31.81 8.52
N MET A 277 -9.27 32.61 8.13
CA MET A 277 -8.92 32.81 6.72
C MET A 277 -8.30 31.56 6.08
N GLN A 278 -7.56 30.74 6.84
CA GLN A 278 -7.12 29.43 6.35
C GLN A 278 -8.32 28.52 6.05
N GLY A 279 -9.26 28.41 7.00
CA GLY A 279 -10.48 27.64 6.81
C GLY A 279 -11.28 28.12 5.61
N TYR A 280 -11.44 29.45 5.45
CA TYR A 280 -12.12 30.06 4.31
C TYR A 280 -11.50 29.62 2.97
N LEU A 281 -10.18 29.72 2.84
CA LEU A 281 -9.48 29.36 1.62
C LEU A 281 -9.60 27.87 1.31
N TRP A 282 -9.57 27.00 2.32
CA TRP A 282 -9.82 25.58 2.12
C TRP A 282 -11.25 25.29 1.63
N VAL A 283 -12.26 25.96 2.18
CA VAL A 283 -13.65 25.84 1.69
C VAL A 283 -13.74 26.29 0.23
N LEU A 284 -13.13 27.43 -0.10
CA LEU A 284 -13.05 27.91 -1.49
C LEU A 284 -12.44 26.85 -2.41
N ILE A 285 -11.30 26.25 -2.04
CA ILE A 285 -10.65 25.23 -2.87
C ILE A 285 -11.49 23.95 -2.96
N GLU A 286 -12.16 23.54 -1.89
CA GLU A 286 -13.08 22.41 -1.93
C GLU A 286 -14.21 22.66 -2.92
N GLU A 287 -14.88 23.82 -2.87
CA GLU A 287 -16.00 24.16 -3.74
C GLU A 287 -15.60 24.28 -5.21
N LEU A 288 -14.44 24.90 -5.49
CA LEU A 288 -14.00 25.17 -6.86
C LEU A 288 -13.34 23.97 -7.53
N VAL A 289 -12.62 23.18 -6.73
CA VAL A 289 -11.77 22.11 -7.23
C VAL A 289 -12.33 20.74 -6.93
N PHE A 290 -12.46 20.39 -5.65
CA PHE A 290 -12.67 19.00 -5.25
C PHE A 290 -14.12 18.55 -5.35
N LYS A 291 -15.06 19.38 -4.91
CA LYS A 291 -16.47 19.02 -4.73
C LYS A 291 -17.41 19.97 -5.47
N PRO A 292 -18.03 19.53 -6.58
CA PRO A 292 -19.01 20.34 -7.29
C PRO A 292 -20.25 20.61 -6.43
N ILE A 293 -20.66 21.88 -6.35
CA ILE A 293 -21.93 22.27 -5.72
C ILE A 293 -23.02 22.27 -6.80
N GLY A 294 -23.45 21.07 -7.18
CA GLY A 294 -24.52 20.87 -8.16
C GLY A 294 -24.08 21.03 -9.63
N CYS A 295 -25.06 20.95 -10.54
CA CYS A 295 -24.81 20.94 -11.98
C CYS A 295 -24.53 22.32 -12.59
N ASP A 296 -24.99 23.39 -11.93
CA ASP A 296 -24.93 24.76 -12.47
C ASP A 296 -23.61 25.48 -12.17
N VAL A 297 -22.83 24.95 -11.23
CA VAL A 297 -21.52 25.50 -10.86
C VAL A 297 -20.43 24.71 -11.59
N LEU A 298 -19.86 25.33 -12.63
CA LEU A 298 -18.77 24.74 -13.40
C LEU A 298 -17.52 24.59 -12.53
N THR A 299 -17.06 23.34 -12.34
CA THR A 299 -15.73 23.07 -11.77
C THR A 299 -14.62 23.38 -12.78
N TRP A 300 -13.37 23.41 -12.31
CA TRP A 300 -12.17 23.70 -13.12
C TRP A 300 -12.02 22.90 -14.42
N GLY A 301 -12.64 21.71 -14.51
CA GLY A 301 -12.61 20.85 -15.69
C GLY A 301 -13.86 20.93 -16.57
N GLY A 302 -14.71 21.95 -16.39
CA GLY A 302 -15.93 22.16 -17.18
C GLY A 302 -17.08 21.21 -16.80
N SER A 303 -18.12 21.18 -17.64
CA SER A 303 -19.34 20.42 -17.36
C SER A 303 -19.09 18.90 -17.35
N GLN A 304 -18.20 18.40 -18.20
CA GLN A 304 -17.89 16.96 -18.28
C GLN A 304 -17.24 16.45 -16.98
N THR A 305 -16.26 17.19 -16.46
CA THR A 305 -15.60 16.85 -15.19
C THR A 305 -16.56 16.96 -14.01
N THR A 306 -17.39 18.00 -14.02
CA THR A 306 -18.44 18.21 -13.01
C THR A 306 -19.40 17.02 -12.97
N SER A 307 -19.93 16.60 -14.13
CA SER A 307 -20.81 15.43 -14.23
C SER A 307 -20.13 14.14 -13.78
N LEU A 308 -18.88 13.90 -14.19
CA LEU A 308 -18.14 12.70 -13.78
C LEU A 308 -17.97 12.64 -12.25
N LYS A 309 -17.65 13.76 -11.61
CA LYS A 309 -17.53 13.85 -10.15
C LYS A 309 -18.86 13.62 -9.45
N LEU A 310 -19.93 14.25 -9.92
CA LEU A 310 -21.27 14.07 -9.34
C LEU A 310 -21.73 12.61 -9.42
N VAL A 311 -21.54 11.96 -10.58
CA VAL A 311 -21.87 10.54 -10.77
C VAL A 311 -20.99 9.66 -9.86
N LYS A 312 -19.69 9.97 -9.74
CA LYS A 312 -18.78 9.25 -8.83
C LYS A 312 -19.23 9.32 -7.38
N GLU A 313 -19.54 10.52 -6.88
CA GLU A 313 -20.02 10.73 -5.51
C GLU A 313 -21.37 10.03 -5.25
N GLU A 314 -22.30 10.08 -6.20
CA GLU A 314 -23.59 9.42 -6.10
C GLU A 314 -23.44 7.89 -6.04
N VAL A 315 -22.64 7.31 -6.95
CA VAL A 315 -22.38 5.86 -6.96
C VAL A 315 -21.72 5.41 -5.66
N TYR A 316 -20.73 6.14 -5.15
CA TYR A 316 -20.11 5.78 -3.88
C TYR A 316 -21.06 5.94 -2.70
N SER A 317 -21.91 6.97 -2.68
CA SER A 317 -22.92 7.14 -1.65
C SER A 317 -23.91 5.98 -1.63
N GLN A 318 -24.35 5.51 -2.81
CA GLN A 318 -25.22 4.34 -2.93
C GLN A 318 -24.54 3.06 -2.45
N ILE A 319 -23.29 2.81 -2.84
CA ILE A 319 -22.52 1.64 -2.40
C ILE A 319 -22.32 1.67 -0.87
N LEU A 320 -21.91 2.81 -0.32
CA LEU A 320 -21.70 2.97 1.13
C LEU A 320 -22.98 2.81 1.94
N SER A 321 -24.15 3.18 1.39
CA SER A 321 -25.44 2.96 2.04
C SER A 321 -25.81 1.47 2.21
N LYS A 322 -25.14 0.57 1.47
CA LYS A 322 -25.33 -0.88 1.51
C LYS A 322 -24.29 -1.62 2.35
N LYS A 323 -23.34 -0.91 2.98
CA LYS A 323 -22.21 -1.49 3.73
C LYS A 323 -22.61 -2.62 4.69
N ASP A 324 -23.74 -2.48 5.39
CA ASP A 324 -24.21 -3.47 6.38
C ASP A 324 -25.26 -4.46 5.83
N LYS A 325 -25.65 -4.30 4.56
CA LYS A 325 -26.75 -5.04 3.93
C LYS A 325 -26.28 -6.00 2.84
N ASP A 326 -25.13 -5.72 2.25
CA ASP A 326 -24.62 -6.42 1.09
C ASP A 326 -23.19 -6.92 1.39
N PRO A 327 -22.97 -8.24 1.52
CA PRO A 327 -21.63 -8.77 1.77
C PRO A 327 -20.66 -8.48 0.60
N GLU A 328 -21.16 -8.19 -0.60
CA GLU A 328 -20.36 -7.91 -1.79
C GLU A 328 -20.05 -6.42 -1.97
N TYR A 329 -20.50 -5.54 -1.06
CA TYR A 329 -20.34 -4.09 -1.22
C TYR A 329 -18.87 -3.67 -1.45
N LEU A 330 -17.90 -4.36 -0.83
CA LEU A 330 -16.47 -4.10 -1.00
C LEU A 330 -16.00 -4.40 -2.42
N THR A 331 -16.51 -5.50 -3.01
CA THR A 331 -16.23 -5.89 -4.39
C THR A 331 -16.83 -4.86 -5.33
N THR A 332 -18.10 -4.47 -5.13
CA THR A 332 -18.75 -3.41 -5.91
C THR A 332 -18.00 -2.08 -5.80
N PHE A 333 -17.55 -1.72 -4.59
CA PHE A 333 -16.74 -0.53 -4.35
C PHE A 333 -15.47 -0.58 -5.18
N ALA A 334 -14.72 -1.69 -5.10
CA ALA A 334 -13.48 -1.88 -5.83
C ALA A 334 -13.67 -1.78 -7.34
N HIS A 335 -14.73 -2.36 -7.89
CA HIS A 335 -15.07 -2.23 -9.31
C HIS A 335 -15.39 -0.79 -9.69
N ALA A 336 -16.27 -0.12 -8.94
CA ALA A 336 -16.63 1.27 -9.23
C ALA A 336 -15.39 2.18 -9.21
N ALA A 337 -14.52 2.05 -8.22
CA ALA A 337 -13.31 2.86 -8.13
C ALA A 337 -12.30 2.58 -9.26
N ARG A 338 -12.14 1.33 -9.69
CA ARG A 338 -11.34 1.01 -10.90
C ARG A 338 -11.96 1.63 -12.15
N SER A 339 -13.26 1.51 -12.35
CA SER A 339 -13.95 2.08 -13.52
C SER A 339 -13.82 3.61 -13.55
N PHE A 340 -14.03 4.29 -12.42
CA PHE A 340 -13.87 5.75 -12.36
C PHE A 340 -12.43 6.19 -12.56
N SER A 341 -11.44 5.43 -12.07
CA SER A 341 -10.02 5.66 -12.33
C SER A 341 -9.72 5.62 -13.83
N GLN A 342 -10.18 4.57 -14.52
CA GLN A 342 -9.99 4.40 -15.97
C GLN A 342 -10.66 5.52 -16.77
N VAL A 343 -11.93 5.81 -16.47
CA VAL A 343 -12.66 6.91 -17.12
C VAL A 343 -11.94 8.23 -16.87
N SER A 344 -11.52 8.51 -15.64
CA SER A 344 -10.78 9.73 -15.31
C SER A 344 -9.46 9.84 -16.09
N ALA A 345 -8.73 8.73 -16.26
CA ALA A 345 -7.50 8.70 -17.06
C ALA A 345 -7.77 8.96 -18.56
N MET A 346 -8.90 8.51 -19.10
CA MET A 346 -9.30 8.84 -20.48
C MET A 346 -9.62 10.33 -20.62
N PHE A 347 -10.35 10.89 -19.65
CA PHE A 347 -10.74 12.30 -19.66
C PHE A 347 -9.58 13.24 -19.29
N SER A 348 -8.51 12.77 -18.65
CA SER A 348 -7.39 13.63 -18.24
C SER A 348 -6.74 14.38 -19.39
N LYS A 349 -6.74 13.79 -20.59
CA LYS A 349 -6.24 14.43 -21.82
C LYS A 349 -7.11 15.60 -22.28
N LEU A 350 -8.38 15.64 -21.88
CA LEU A 350 -9.33 16.70 -22.24
C LEU A 350 -9.28 17.88 -21.25
N TRP A 351 -8.59 17.72 -20.12
CA TRP A 351 -8.61 18.67 -19.00
C TRP A 351 -7.43 19.64 -18.94
N ASP A 352 -6.39 19.47 -19.77
CA ASP A 352 -5.11 20.18 -19.58
C ASP A 352 -5.08 21.63 -20.08
N ASP A 353 -6.09 22.13 -20.81
CA ASP A 353 -5.95 23.36 -21.59
C ASP A 353 -6.75 24.60 -21.13
N ASN A 354 -7.50 24.57 -20.02
CA ASN A 354 -8.36 25.71 -19.68
C ASN A 354 -7.72 26.79 -18.78
N ASN A 355 -6.50 27.22 -19.13
CA ASN A 355 -5.79 28.29 -18.41
C ASN A 355 -6.57 29.63 -18.41
N ALA A 356 -7.37 29.88 -19.45
CA ALA A 356 -8.24 31.06 -19.53
C ALA A 356 -9.34 31.03 -18.45
N PHE A 357 -10.02 29.89 -18.30
CA PHE A 357 -11.02 29.71 -17.24
C PHE A 357 -10.41 29.83 -15.85
N ILE A 358 -9.25 29.19 -15.60
CA ILE A 358 -8.56 29.31 -14.31
C ILE A 358 -8.22 30.78 -14.01
N LYS A 359 -7.72 31.54 -14.98
CA LYS A 359 -7.45 32.97 -14.80
C LYS A 359 -8.70 33.77 -14.45
N GLN A 360 -9.82 33.52 -15.15
CA GLN A 360 -11.09 34.17 -14.87
C GLN A 360 -11.59 33.85 -13.46
N LEU A 361 -11.55 32.57 -13.07
CA LEU A 361 -11.95 32.09 -11.75
C LEU A 361 -11.12 32.73 -10.64
N VAL A 362 -9.78 32.72 -10.78
CA VAL A 362 -8.87 33.36 -9.82
C VAL A 362 -9.19 34.85 -9.71
N TRP A 363 -9.44 35.53 -10.84
CA TRP A 363 -9.79 36.95 -10.83
C TRP A 363 -11.09 37.22 -10.06
N GLN A 364 -12.15 36.45 -10.31
CA GLN A 364 -13.44 36.60 -9.60
C GLN A 364 -13.29 36.41 -8.09
N GLU A 365 -12.58 35.35 -7.66
CA GLU A 365 -12.34 35.07 -6.26
C GLU A 365 -11.41 36.10 -5.61
N THR A 366 -10.45 36.65 -6.36
CA THR A 366 -9.62 37.78 -5.90
C THR A 366 -10.50 39.01 -5.60
N GLN A 367 -11.53 39.29 -6.42
CA GLN A 367 -12.45 40.40 -6.16
C GLN A 367 -13.30 40.17 -4.90
N LEU A 368 -13.74 38.93 -4.65
CA LEU A 368 -14.46 38.58 -3.42
C LEU A 368 -13.58 38.74 -2.16
N LEU A 369 -12.28 38.51 -2.29
CA LEU A 369 -11.30 38.69 -1.21
C LEU A 369 -10.86 40.14 -0.98
N ARG A 370 -11.22 41.06 -1.87
CA ARG A 370 -10.81 42.48 -1.81
C ARG A 370 -11.12 43.18 -0.47
N PRO A 371 -12.22 42.89 0.25
CA PRO A 371 -12.46 43.48 1.57
C PRO A 371 -11.39 43.17 2.62
N PHE A 372 -10.59 42.12 2.42
CA PHE A 372 -9.54 41.67 3.33
C PHE A 372 -8.14 42.19 2.95
N PHE A 373 -8.04 43.02 1.92
CA PHE A 373 -6.75 43.57 1.48
C PHE A 373 -6.31 44.73 2.40
N LEU A 374 -5.00 44.86 2.61
CA LEU A 374 -4.40 46.00 3.30
C LEU A 374 -4.75 47.32 2.59
N ARG A 375 -5.63 48.12 3.20
CA ARG A 375 -5.86 49.52 2.80
C ARG A 375 -4.71 50.40 3.28
N GLY A 376 -4.36 51.43 2.49
CA GLY A 376 -3.35 52.43 2.85
C GLY A 376 -1.97 52.22 2.25
N SER A 377 -1.70 51.10 1.58
CA SER A 377 -0.49 51.01 0.76
C SER A 377 -0.71 51.75 -0.56
N THR A 378 0.19 52.67 -0.93
CA THR A 378 0.29 53.27 -2.28
C THR A 378 0.56 52.23 -3.38
N ARG A 379 0.55 50.93 -3.02
CA ARG A 379 0.85 49.76 -3.84
C ARG A 379 -0.31 48.76 -3.89
N ALA A 380 -1.56 49.20 -3.70
CA ALA A 380 -2.75 48.33 -3.74
C ALA A 380 -2.79 47.40 -4.97
N SER A 381 -2.36 47.89 -6.15
CA SER A 381 -2.25 47.08 -7.37
C SER A 381 -1.20 45.97 -7.28
N ARG A 382 -0.10 46.17 -6.54
CA ARG A 382 0.93 45.14 -6.34
C ARG A 382 0.47 44.07 -5.35
N SER A 383 -0.24 44.44 -4.29
CA SER A 383 -0.78 43.47 -3.34
C SER A 383 -1.86 42.61 -3.98
N GLU A 384 -2.76 43.20 -4.77
CA GLU A 384 -3.79 42.45 -5.50
C GLU A 384 -3.17 41.48 -6.51
N LYS A 385 -2.16 41.92 -7.28
CA LYS A 385 -1.43 41.05 -8.19
C LYS A 385 -0.77 39.87 -7.46
N LYS A 386 -0.13 40.13 -6.32
CA LYS A 386 0.50 39.06 -5.50
C LYS A 386 -0.53 38.06 -4.99
N ILE A 387 -1.66 38.54 -4.46
CA ILE A 387 -2.76 37.69 -3.99
C ILE A 387 -3.32 36.84 -5.13
N ASN A 388 -3.51 37.44 -6.32
CA ASN A 388 -3.96 36.74 -7.51
C ASN A 388 -2.98 35.63 -7.92
N GLU A 389 -1.67 35.90 -7.93
CA GLU A 389 -0.62 34.92 -8.22
C GLU A 389 -0.60 33.77 -7.21
N GLN A 390 -0.67 34.07 -5.90
CA GLN A 390 -0.71 33.06 -4.84
C GLN A 390 -1.98 32.20 -4.91
N LEU A 391 -3.15 32.81 -5.14
CA LEU A 391 -4.41 32.07 -5.28
C LEU A 391 -4.40 31.18 -6.53
N LYS A 392 -3.86 31.67 -7.65
CA LYS A 392 -3.67 30.88 -8.87
C LYS A 392 -2.80 29.65 -8.59
N GLU A 393 -1.68 29.84 -7.90
CA GLU A 393 -0.77 28.74 -7.55
C GLU A 393 -1.47 27.68 -6.68
N ILE A 394 -2.22 28.11 -5.65
CA ILE A 394 -3.01 27.20 -4.80
C ILE A 394 -4.00 26.40 -5.66
N ILE A 395 -4.78 27.06 -6.52
CA ILE A 395 -5.76 26.41 -7.38
C ILE A 395 -5.07 25.43 -8.35
N GLN A 396 -3.93 25.79 -8.94
CA GLN A 396 -3.19 24.90 -9.83
C GLN A 396 -2.69 23.63 -9.11
N PHE A 397 -2.18 23.75 -7.89
CA PHE A 397 -1.79 22.58 -7.09
C PHE A 397 -3.00 21.74 -6.69
N ALA A 398 -4.12 22.36 -6.32
CA ALA A 398 -5.35 21.66 -6.01
C ALA A 398 -5.88 20.87 -7.22
N ILE A 399 -5.88 21.48 -8.41
CA ILE A 399 -6.24 20.80 -9.67
C ILE A 399 -5.32 19.61 -9.94
N LYS A 400 -4.01 19.79 -9.76
CA LYS A 400 -3.05 18.69 -9.92
C LYS A 400 -3.34 17.55 -8.95
N LEU A 401 -3.63 17.87 -7.70
CA LEU A 401 -4.00 16.88 -6.69
C LEU A 401 -5.30 16.16 -7.04
N ASP A 402 -6.31 16.91 -7.48
CA ASP A 402 -7.60 16.38 -7.88
C ASP A 402 -7.49 15.39 -9.04
N LYS A 403 -6.69 15.72 -10.07
CA LYS A 403 -6.36 14.79 -11.16
C LYS A 403 -5.73 13.50 -10.64
N MET A 404 -4.76 13.62 -9.73
CA MET A 404 -4.09 12.46 -9.12
C MET A 404 -5.07 11.58 -8.33
N MET A 405 -5.97 12.18 -7.55
CA MET A 405 -7.00 11.45 -6.79
C MET A 405 -8.06 10.82 -7.70
N MET A 406 -8.45 11.50 -8.78
CA MET A 406 -9.43 10.99 -9.74
C MET A 406 -8.92 9.80 -10.56
N CYS A 407 -7.65 9.85 -10.99
CA CYS A 407 -7.02 8.77 -11.74
C CYS A 407 -6.59 7.59 -10.88
N SER A 408 -6.55 7.74 -9.56
CA SER A 408 -6.22 6.64 -8.65
C SER A 408 -7.38 5.66 -8.50
N LYS A 409 -7.06 4.38 -8.36
CA LYS A 409 -8.04 3.33 -8.02
C LYS A 409 -8.51 3.44 -6.56
N ALA A 410 -7.88 4.24 -5.71
CA ALA A 410 -8.37 4.47 -4.35
C ALA A 410 -9.46 5.55 -4.29
N HIS A 411 -10.32 5.49 -3.28
CA HIS A 411 -11.31 6.55 -3.03
C HIS A 411 -10.76 7.55 -2.01
N PHE A 412 -10.63 8.80 -2.43
CA PHE A 412 -10.20 9.90 -1.58
C PHE A 412 -11.41 10.72 -1.14
N MET A 413 -11.40 11.17 0.10
CA MET A 413 -12.44 12.02 0.67
C MET A 413 -11.81 13.18 1.41
N ILE A 414 -12.41 14.35 1.25
CA ILE A 414 -12.06 15.55 1.99
C ILE A 414 -13.20 15.80 2.96
N GLU A 415 -12.95 15.63 4.26
CA GLU A 415 -13.97 15.70 5.30
C GLU A 415 -13.67 16.84 6.28
N TRP A 416 -14.67 17.68 6.56
CA TRP A 416 -14.61 18.72 7.60
C TRP A 416 -15.09 18.25 8.97
N ASN A 417 -15.66 17.06 9.06
CA ASN A 417 -16.24 16.48 10.27
C ASN A 417 -15.85 15.02 10.36
N LEU A 418 -15.78 14.48 11.58
CA LEU A 418 -15.70 13.03 11.77
C LEU A 418 -17.01 12.35 11.37
N ARG A 419 -16.91 11.22 10.66
CA ARG A 419 -18.05 10.40 10.22
C ARG A 419 -19.06 10.17 11.35
N GLY A 420 -20.34 10.37 11.04
CA GLY A 420 -21.47 10.08 11.92
C GLY A 420 -21.91 11.21 12.86
N LYS A 421 -21.15 12.30 12.99
CA LYS A 421 -21.55 13.45 13.82
C LYS A 421 -22.41 14.43 13.01
N LYS A 422 -23.73 14.39 13.22
CA LYS A 422 -24.71 15.26 12.54
C LYS A 422 -24.58 16.74 12.90
N SER A 423 -23.98 17.07 14.05
CA SER A 423 -23.81 18.46 14.49
C SER A 423 -22.34 18.88 14.57
N ARG A 424 -22.04 20.01 13.95
CA ARG A 424 -20.72 20.68 14.03
C ARG A 424 -20.46 21.35 15.38
N THR A 425 -21.50 21.60 16.18
CA THR A 425 -21.40 22.49 17.36
C THR A 425 -20.89 21.82 18.64
N ASN A 426 -20.35 20.60 18.56
CA ASN A 426 -19.86 19.87 19.74
C ASN A 426 -18.82 18.80 19.39
N ILE A 427 -17.94 19.10 18.45
CA ILE A 427 -16.88 18.19 18.07
C ILE A 427 -15.79 18.22 19.15
N ARG A 428 -15.49 17.06 19.73
CA ARG A 428 -14.32 16.87 20.61
C ARG A 428 -13.08 16.69 19.75
N TYR A 429 -11.96 17.20 20.26
CA TYR A 429 -10.65 16.96 19.69
C TYR A 429 -10.35 15.46 19.68
N ASP A 430 -9.81 15.00 18.55
CA ASP A 430 -9.47 13.60 18.33
C ASP A 430 -8.10 13.54 17.67
N ASN A 431 -7.10 13.10 18.42
CA ASN A 431 -5.70 13.10 17.98
C ASN A 431 -5.46 12.20 16.76
N ASP A 432 -6.31 11.21 16.50
CA ASP A 432 -6.14 10.32 15.35
C ASP A 432 -6.48 11.02 14.02
N PHE A 433 -7.33 12.05 14.08
CA PHE A 433 -7.86 12.75 12.91
C PHE A 433 -7.52 14.24 12.87
N MET A 434 -7.06 14.81 13.97
CA MET A 434 -6.89 16.26 14.15
C MET A 434 -5.54 16.61 14.78
N GLU A 435 -5.00 17.73 14.34
CA GLU A 435 -3.87 18.43 14.93
C GLU A 435 -4.36 19.80 15.37
N SER A 436 -3.98 20.25 16.57
CA SER A 436 -4.36 21.58 17.05
C SER A 436 -3.17 22.53 16.93
N ASP A 437 -3.36 23.58 16.12
CA ASP A 437 -2.36 24.65 15.95
C ASP A 437 -2.53 25.77 16.99
N ILE A 438 -3.75 25.94 17.51
CA ILE A 438 -4.12 26.98 18.48
C ILE A 438 -5.01 26.36 19.56
N TYR A 439 -4.60 26.48 20.83
CA TYR A 439 -5.33 25.96 21.99
C TYR A 439 -5.16 26.91 23.19
N GLU A 440 -6.22 27.06 24.00
CA GLU A 440 -6.18 27.91 25.20
C GLU A 440 -5.73 27.11 26.44
N ILE A 441 -6.01 25.80 26.45
CA ILE A 441 -5.66 24.87 27.52
C ILE A 441 -4.91 23.65 26.98
N ASP A 442 -4.17 22.97 27.86
CA ASP A 442 -3.50 21.72 27.51
C ASP A 442 -4.49 20.73 26.88
N LEU A 443 -4.11 20.23 25.70
CA LEU A 443 -4.98 19.37 24.89
C LEU A 443 -5.24 18.05 25.61
N GLY A 444 -6.50 17.71 25.77
CA GLY A 444 -6.94 16.43 26.31
C GLY A 444 -8.17 15.89 25.57
N SER A 445 -8.60 14.69 25.94
CA SER A 445 -9.78 14.03 25.35
C SER A 445 -11.11 14.78 25.57
N LYS A 446 -11.10 15.79 26.44
CA LYS A 446 -12.24 16.68 26.73
C LYS A 446 -12.18 18.00 25.97
N SER A 447 -11.06 18.33 25.33
CA SER A 447 -10.92 19.57 24.54
C SER A 447 -11.94 19.57 23.41
N ARG A 448 -12.56 20.73 23.21
CA ARG A 448 -13.59 21.00 22.20
C ARG A 448 -12.95 21.74 21.04
N VAL A 449 -13.29 21.31 19.83
CA VAL A 449 -12.96 22.01 18.61
C VAL A 449 -13.90 23.22 18.48
N LYS A 450 -13.33 24.41 18.40
CA LYS A 450 -14.05 25.65 18.10
C LYS A 450 -14.41 25.72 16.62
N PHE A 451 -13.43 25.49 15.75
CA PHE A 451 -13.60 25.41 14.30
C PHE A 451 -12.38 24.76 13.62
N PHE A 452 -12.53 24.42 12.33
CA PHE A 452 -11.51 23.78 11.50
C PHE A 452 -10.75 24.81 10.68
N MET A 453 -9.43 24.70 10.65
CA MET A 453 -8.53 25.49 9.80
C MET A 453 -8.24 24.78 8.47
N SER A 454 -8.23 23.45 8.48
CA SER A 454 -8.12 22.63 7.26
C SER A 454 -8.96 21.35 7.40
N PRO A 455 -9.40 20.75 6.28
CA PRO A 455 -10.11 19.48 6.32
C PRO A 455 -9.17 18.28 6.52
N ILE A 456 -9.76 17.12 6.78
CA ILE A 456 -9.10 15.81 6.81
C ILE A 456 -9.02 15.27 5.38
N LEU A 457 -7.87 14.71 4.99
CA LEU A 457 -7.74 13.91 3.77
C LEU A 457 -7.74 12.42 4.12
N LEU A 458 -8.80 11.73 3.74
CA LEU A 458 -8.98 10.30 3.94
C LEU A 458 -8.78 9.53 2.63
N LYS A 459 -8.34 8.28 2.75
CA LYS A 459 -8.19 7.34 1.64
C LYS A 459 -8.76 5.99 2.01
N THR A 460 -9.66 5.46 1.18
CA THR A 460 -10.18 4.09 1.28
C THR A 460 -9.68 3.27 0.09
N GLY A 461 -9.13 2.08 0.36
CA GLY A 461 -8.52 1.22 -0.64
C GLY A 461 -7.10 1.65 -1.04
N THR A 462 -6.36 0.76 -1.70
CA THR A 462 -5.00 1.00 -2.21
C THR A 462 -5.03 1.58 -3.63
N ALA A 463 -3.91 2.14 -4.08
CA ALA A 463 -3.77 2.61 -5.46
C ALA A 463 -3.88 1.48 -6.51
N ASP A 464 -3.80 0.21 -6.07
CA ASP A 464 -4.02 -0.97 -6.91
C ASP A 464 -5.50 -1.41 -6.93
N GLY A 465 -6.36 -0.70 -6.19
CA GLY A 465 -7.78 -1.01 -6.07
C GLY A 465 -8.02 -2.27 -5.25
N GLN A 466 -7.40 -2.36 -4.06
CA GLN A 466 -7.59 -3.42 -3.07
C GLN A 466 -7.84 -2.82 -1.67
N LYS A 467 -8.18 -3.63 -0.65
CA LYS A 467 -8.30 -3.21 0.78
C LYS A 467 -9.29 -2.05 1.07
N TYR A 468 -10.48 -2.08 0.49
CA TYR A 468 -11.53 -1.05 0.71
C TYR A 468 -12.25 -1.16 2.06
N ASP A 469 -11.95 -2.19 2.83
CA ASP A 469 -12.37 -2.38 4.21
C ASP A 469 -11.66 -1.43 5.19
N THR A 470 -10.54 -0.82 4.76
CA THR A 470 -9.74 0.10 5.56
C THR A 470 -9.80 1.53 5.03
N THR A 471 -9.86 2.49 5.95
CA THR A 471 -9.74 3.93 5.65
C THR A 471 -8.54 4.49 6.39
N ASN A 472 -7.59 5.04 5.64
CA ASN A 472 -6.38 5.65 6.16
C ASN A 472 -6.52 7.18 6.20
N VAL A 473 -6.03 7.79 7.27
CA VAL A 473 -5.87 9.25 7.36
C VAL A 473 -4.55 9.61 6.69
N LEU A 474 -4.61 10.29 5.54
CA LEU A 474 -3.41 10.77 4.86
C LEU A 474 -2.95 12.11 5.40
N ALA A 475 -3.90 12.99 5.73
CA ALA A 475 -3.64 14.25 6.41
C ALA A 475 -4.72 14.52 7.45
N LYS A 476 -4.30 14.85 8.67
CA LYS A 476 -5.19 15.27 9.75
C LYS A 476 -5.72 16.67 9.48
N ALA A 477 -6.90 16.98 10.02
CA ALA A 477 -7.41 18.34 10.03
C ALA A 477 -6.61 19.20 11.01
N SER A 478 -6.29 20.44 10.65
CA SER A 478 -5.86 21.45 11.62
C SER A 478 -7.09 22.11 12.24
N VAL A 479 -7.12 22.25 13.56
CA VAL A 479 -8.25 22.78 14.32
C VAL A 479 -7.83 23.79 15.39
N VAL A 480 -8.74 24.71 15.70
CA VAL A 480 -8.65 25.58 16.87
C VAL A 480 -9.43 24.96 18.02
N CYS A 481 -8.79 24.81 19.18
CA CYS A 481 -9.39 24.25 20.38
C CYS A 481 -9.67 25.33 21.44
N ASN A 482 -10.55 24.99 22.38
CA ASN A 482 -10.81 25.79 23.57
C ASN A 482 -9.76 25.58 24.67
#